data_AF-A0A2Z6PQG4-F1
#
_entry.id   AF-A0A2Z6PQG4-F1
#
_cell.length_a   1.000
_cell.length_b   1.000
_cell.length_c   1.000
_cell.angle_alpha   90.00
_cell.angle_beta   90.00
_cell.angle_gamma   90.00
#
_symmetry.space_group_name_H-M   'P 1'
#
loop_
_entity.id
_entity.type
_entity.pdbx_description
1 polymer ?
#
loop_
_entity_poly.entity_id
_entity_poly.type
_entity_poly.pdbx_seq_one_letter_code
_entity_poly.pdbx_strand_id
1 'polypeptide(L)' 'MIYGSTGATHFDQLAKILTGYEITGARSSGIFMGILSIAVGSLFKITAVPFRAAVERTAA' A
#
# COMPACT_ATOMS: atom_id res chain seq x y z
N MET A 1 2.87 7.67 -1.83
CA MET A 1 3.31 7.64 -0.42
C MET A 1 4.59 6.83 -0.21
N ILE A 2 4.65 5.55 -0.60
CA ILE A 2 5.84 4.71 -0.39
C ILE A 2 7.11 5.32 -1.02
N TYR A 3 7.10 5.61 -2.32
CA TYR A 3 8.25 6.24 -3.00
C TYR A 3 8.68 7.55 -2.32
N GLY A 4 7.75 8.41 -1.93
CA GLY A 4 8.07 9.66 -1.22
C GLY A 4 8.69 9.45 0.17
N SER A 5 8.49 8.29 0.78
CA SER A 5 9.05 7.94 2.09
C SER A 5 10.33 7.10 2.00
N THR A 6 10.56 6.38 0.90
CA THR A 6 11.68 5.43 0.72
C THR A 6 12.67 5.82 -0.39
N GLY A 7 12.28 6.71 -1.31
CA GLY A 7 13.05 7.05 -2.52
C GLY A 7 13.18 5.91 -3.52
N ALA A 8 12.46 4.79 -3.33
CA ALA A 8 12.64 3.55 -4.06
C ALA A 8 11.32 3.03 -4.65
N THR A 9 11.37 2.48 -5.86
CA THR A 9 10.25 1.77 -6.51
C THR A 9 10.56 0.31 -6.80
N HIS A 10 11.84 -0.09 -6.81
CA HIS A 10 12.25 -1.46 -7.10
C HIS A 10 11.99 -2.38 -5.91
N PHE A 11 11.40 -3.55 -6.15
CA PHE A 11 10.98 -4.46 -5.07
C PHE A 11 12.14 -4.97 -4.22
N ASP A 12 13.28 -5.28 -4.82
CA ASP A 12 14.50 -5.69 -4.07
C ASP A 12 14.95 -4.60 -3.07
N GLN A 13 14.94 -3.34 -3.50
CA GLN A 13 15.31 -2.21 -2.66
C GLN A 13 14.27 -1.95 -1.57
N LEU A 14 12.98 -2.05 -1.90
CA LEU A 14 11.89 -1.94 -0.93
C LEU A 14 11.94 -3.08 0.10
N ALA A 15 12.24 -4.31 -0.30
CA ALA A 15 12.38 -5.44 0.61
C ALA A 15 13.51 -5.19 1.61
N LYS A 16 14.68 -4.76 1.15
CA LYS A 16 15.80 -4.40 2.04
C LYS A 16 15.42 -3.31 3.03
N ILE A 17 14.69 -2.28 2.58
CA ILE A 17 14.22 -1.18 3.41
C ILE A 17 13.15 -1.65 4.43
N LEU A 18 12.19 -2.47 4.03
CA LEU A 18 11.08 -2.92 4.88
C LEU A 18 11.49 -4.01 5.87
N THR A 19 12.53 -4.79 5.58
CA THR A 19 13.01 -5.90 6.43
C THR A 19 14.11 -5.45 7.41
N GLY A 20 14.81 -4.36 7.12
CA GLY A 20 15.91 -3.83 7.94
C GLY A 20 15.56 -2.61 8.80
N TYR A 21 14.35 -2.05 8.67
CA TYR A 21 13.96 -0.83 9.39
C TYR A 21 13.20 -1.17 10.66
N GLU A 22 13.82 -0.92 11.82
CA GLU A 22 13.12 -0.86 13.11
C GLU A 22 12.04 0.22 13.00
N ILE A 23 10.79 -0.17 13.24
CA ILE A 23 9.61 0.70 13.18
C ILE A 23 9.65 1.68 14.38
N THR A 24 10.57 2.65 14.36
CA THR A 24 10.62 3.72 15.36
C THR A 24 9.76 4.89 14.89
N GLY A 25 8.45 4.75 15.14
CA GLY A 25 7.52 5.81 15.54
C GLY A 25 7.13 6.93 14.55
N ALA A 26 8.08 7.61 13.89
CA ALA A 26 7.79 8.91 13.25
C ALA A 26 7.86 8.89 11.70
N ARG A 27 8.73 8.06 11.11
CA ARG A 27 8.85 7.91 9.64
C ARG A 27 7.98 6.77 9.07
N SER A 28 7.41 5.95 9.94
CA SER A 28 6.64 4.76 9.58
C SER A 28 5.25 5.07 9.05
N SER A 29 4.59 6.17 9.47
CA SER A 29 3.20 6.45 9.08
C SER A 29 3.02 6.57 7.56
N GLY A 30 3.97 7.21 6.86
CA GLY A 30 3.93 7.35 5.40
C GLY A 30 4.13 6.02 4.66
N ILE A 31 5.00 5.16 5.17
CA ILE A 31 5.23 3.81 4.64
C ILE A 31 4.02 2.92 4.92
N PHE A 32 3.50 2.95 6.15
CA PHE A 32 2.32 2.20 6.59
C PHE A 32 1.07 2.61 5.79
N MET A 33 0.76 3.90 5.72
CA MET A 33 -0.36 4.41 4.91
C MET A 33 -0.16 4.13 3.42
N GLY A 34 1.09 4.15 2.95
CA GLY A 34 1.43 3.75 1.60
C GLY A 34 1.12 2.27 1.31
N ILE A 35 1.51 1.37 2.21
CA ILE A 35 1.22 -0.07 2.09
C ILE A 35 -0.27 -0.33 2.20
N LEU A 36 -0.96 0.32 3.16
CA LEU A 36 -2.41 0.23 3.32
C LEU A 36 -3.14 0.67 2.04
N SER A 37 -2.70 1.76 1.42
CA SER A 37 -3.29 2.25 0.17
C SER A 37 -3.11 1.27 -1.00
N ILE A 38 -1.93 0.65 -1.12
CA ILE A 38 -1.67 -0.39 -2.13
C ILE A 38 -2.53 -1.63 -1.87
N ALA A 39 -2.67 -2.05 -0.61
CA ALA A 39 -3.55 -3.13 -0.22
C ALA A 39 -5.01 -2.81 -0.60
N VAL A 40 -5.54 -1.66 -0.20
CA VAL A 40 -6.91 -1.22 -0.55
C VAL A 40 -7.13 -1.20 -2.06
N GLY A 41 -6.21 -0.63 -2.85
CA GLY A 41 -6.32 -0.64 -4.32
C GLY A 41 -6.30 -2.05 -4.92
N SER A 42 -5.51 -2.96 -4.34
CA SER A 42 -5.45 -4.37 -4.77
C SER A 42 -6.74 -5.11 -4.40
N LEU A 43 -7.29 -4.88 -3.20
CA LEU A 43 -8.57 -5.41 -2.76
C LEU A 43 -9.73 -4.92 -3.63
N PHE A 44 -9.69 -3.65 -4.06
CA PHE A 44 -10.67 -3.10 -4.99
C PHE A 44 -10.60 -3.82 -6.35
N LYS A 45 -9.40 -4.08 -6.87
CA LYS A 45 -9.19 -4.75 -8.17
C LYS A 45 -9.69 -6.20 -8.20
N ILE A 46 -9.64 -6.91 -7.06
CA ILE A 46 -10.16 -8.28 -6.95
C ILE A 46 -11.63 -8.31 -6.47
N THR A 47 -12.30 -7.16 -6.38
CA THR A 47 -13.70 -7.06 -5.98
C THR A 47 -13.95 -7.70 -4.59
N ALA A 48 -13.05 -7.41 -3.64
CA ALA A 48 -13.16 -7.89 -2.27
C ALA A 48 -14.47 -7.42 -1.63
N VAL A 49 -15.03 -8.22 -0.71
CA VAL A 49 -16.40 -8.07 -0.16
C VAL A 49 -16.76 -6.63 0.24
N PRO A 50 -15.91 -5.88 0.97
CA PRO A 50 -16.25 -4.51 1.37
C PRO A 50 -16.37 -3.51 0.21
N PHE A 51 -15.78 -3.80 -0.95
CA PHE A 51 -15.71 -2.92 -2.12
C PHE A 51 -16.66 -3.32 -3.26
N ARG A 52 -17.36 -4.45 -3.14
CA ARG A 52 -18.22 -5.01 -4.21
C ARG A 52 -19.27 -4.02 -4.72
N ALA A 53 -19.98 -3.37 -3.80
CA ALA A 53 -21.03 -2.42 -4.16
C ALA A 53 -20.51 -1.22 -4.98
N ALA A 54 -19.26 -0.80 -4.77
CA ALA A 54 -18.66 0.28 -5.54
C ALA A 54 -18.24 -0.19 -6.95
N VAL A 55 -17.71 -1.41 -7.05
CA VAL A 55 -17.36 -2.02 -8.35
C VAL A 55 -18.59 -2.25 -9.21
N GLU A 56 -19.68 -2.77 -8.62
CA GLU A 56 -20.95 -3.04 -9.33
C GLU A 56 -21.57 -1.77 -9.92
N ARG A 57 -21.47 -0.62 -9.23
CA ARG A 57 -21.94 0.68 -9.75
C ARG A 57 -21.16 1.20 -10.96
N THR A 58 -19.95 0.70 -11.19
CA THR A 58 -19.11 1.12 -12.33
C THR A 58 -19.30 0.21 -13.55
N ALA A 59 -19.88 -0.99 -13.35
CA ALA A 59 -20.10 -1.99 -14.38
C ALA A 59 -21.51 -1.95 -15.01
N ALA A 60 -22.42 -1.14 -14.45
CA ALA A 60 -23.78 -0.90 -14.95
C ALA A 60 -23.83 0.35 -15.83
#